data_AF-A0A7S2K4R1-F1
#
_entry.id   AF-A0A7S2K4R1-F1
#
_cell.length_a   1.000
_cell.length_b   1.000
_cell.length_c   1.000
_cell.angle_alpha   90.00
_cell.angle_beta   90.00
_cell.angle_gamma   90.00
#
_symmetry.space_group_name_H-M   'P 1'
#
loop_
_entity.id
_entity.type
_entity.pdbx_description
1 polymer ?
#
loop_
_entity_poly.entity_id
_entity_poly.type
_entity_poly.pdbx_seq_one_letter_code
_entity_poly.pdbx_strand_id
1 'polypeptide(L)'
;KMASATFYFEEILDNDGQEEPLLTETVDEKPNCIEWIAKQLATSNDDAGPGFGQCSVDSMDDKLYVFGGCDRNGTKMSDAIRCYNTVTSSWTNDMPVSGIAPSPRFGHSSVTYGNNIIIFGGQGLQPGDENNPCCFNDIFSFDTTKIEWTLVSDSAEDTDRNPKPCPRHSH
;
A
#
# COMPACT_ATOMS: atom_id res chain seq x y z
N LYS A 1 24.41 -12.47 -4.41
CA LYS A 1 23.48 -11.33 -4.28
C LYS A 1 22.20 -11.90 -3.68
N MET A 2 22.01 -11.79 -2.37
CA MET A 2 20.79 -12.29 -1.73
C MET A 2 19.64 -11.33 -2.04
N ALA A 3 18.52 -11.87 -2.50
CA ALA A 3 17.28 -11.11 -2.63
C ALA A 3 16.63 -11.05 -1.24
N SER A 4 16.50 -9.85 -0.69
CA SER A 4 15.68 -9.60 0.49
C SER A 4 14.27 -9.29 -0.01
N ALA A 5 13.28 -10.03 0.43
CA ALA A 5 11.87 -9.71 0.21
C ALA A 5 11.27 -9.27 1.54
N THR A 6 10.85 -8.01 1.62
CA THR A 6 10.23 -7.41 2.80
C THR A 6 8.73 -7.34 2.53
N PHE A 7 7.92 -8.02 3.35
CA PHE A 7 6.47 -7.91 3.32
C PHE A 7 5.98 -7.48 4.71
N TYR A 8 4.95 -6.63 4.73
CA TYR A 8 4.35 -6.07 5.94
C TYR A 8 3.07 -6.85 6.30
N PHE A 9 2.95 -7.26 7.55
CA PHE A 9 1.70 -7.79 8.13
C PHE A 9 1.34 -6.94 9.34
N GLU A 10 0.05 -6.63 9.50
CA GLU A 10 -0.48 -6.01 10.73
C GLU A 10 -0.56 -7.07 11.85
N GLU A 11 -0.10 -6.71 13.06
CA GLU A 11 -0.23 -7.55 14.26
C GLU A 11 -1.69 -7.71 14.68
N ILE A 12 -2.06 -8.95 15.02
CA ILE A 12 -3.31 -9.27 15.69
C ILE A 12 -3.10 -8.96 17.18
N LEU A 13 -3.78 -7.93 17.70
CA LEU A 13 -3.90 -7.72 19.13
C LEU A 13 -4.97 -8.65 19.70
N ASP A 14 -4.67 -9.29 20.83
CA ASP A 14 -5.67 -10.03 21.61
C ASP A 14 -6.70 -9.07 22.21
N ASN A 15 -7.92 -9.57 22.45
CA ASN A 15 -9.08 -8.77 22.86
C ASN A 15 -8.93 -8.00 24.19
N ASP A 16 -7.86 -8.24 24.96
CA ASP A 16 -7.65 -7.68 26.30
C ASP A 16 -6.48 -6.67 26.40
N GLY A 17 -5.82 -6.32 25.29
CA GLY A 17 -4.84 -5.21 25.25
C GLY A 17 -3.60 -5.39 26.13
N GLN A 18 -3.11 -6.63 26.29
CA GLN A 18 -1.83 -6.95 26.93
C GLN A 18 -0.84 -7.48 25.87
N GLU A 19 0.43 -7.06 25.96
CA GLU A 19 1.52 -7.59 25.13
C GLU A 19 1.80 -9.06 25.51
N GLU A 20 1.80 -9.99 24.54
CA GLU A 20 2.31 -11.35 24.78
C GLU A 20 3.82 -11.31 25.05
N PRO A 21 4.34 -12.04 26.07
CA PRO A 21 5.77 -12.09 26.33
C PRO A 21 6.48 -12.88 25.23
N LEU A 22 7.49 -12.25 24.60
CA LEU A 22 8.36 -12.89 23.61
C LEU A 22 9.05 -14.12 24.21
N LEU A 23 8.67 -15.31 23.74
CA LEU A 23 9.41 -16.55 23.97
C LEU A 23 10.80 -16.42 23.33
N THR A 24 11.83 -16.27 24.17
CA THR A 24 13.23 -16.36 23.74
C THR A 24 13.69 -17.80 23.85
N GLU A 25 13.45 -18.61 22.82
CA GLU A 25 14.16 -19.89 22.68
C GLU A 25 15.56 -19.61 22.13
N THR A 26 16.59 -20.11 22.81
CA THR A 26 17.97 -20.09 22.32
C THR A 26 18.05 -21.05 21.12
N VAL A 27 18.10 -20.50 19.91
CA VAL A 27 18.18 -21.27 18.67
C VAL A 27 19.63 -21.73 18.47
N ASP A 28 19.85 -23.05 18.51
CA ASP A 28 21.07 -23.69 18.00
C ASP A 28 21.36 -23.15 16.59
N GLU A 29 22.57 -22.62 16.36
CA GLU A 29 23.00 -22.05 15.08
C GLU A 29 22.81 -23.06 13.93
N LYS A 30 21.66 -23.00 13.26
CA LYS A 30 21.43 -23.68 11.99
C LYS A 30 21.84 -22.72 10.87
N PRO A 31 23.02 -22.90 10.27
CA PRO A 31 23.34 -22.14 9.07
C PRO A 31 22.29 -22.51 8.02
N ASN A 32 21.61 -21.51 7.46
CA ASN A 32 20.55 -21.57 6.44
C ASN A 32 19.08 -21.47 6.90
N CYS A 33 18.79 -21.06 8.14
CA CYS A 33 17.44 -20.64 8.49
C CYS A 33 17.17 -19.19 8.03
N ILE A 34 16.04 -18.97 7.34
CA ILE A 34 15.50 -17.63 7.12
C ILE A 34 14.76 -17.25 8.40
N GLU A 35 15.22 -16.20 9.05
CA GLU A 35 14.57 -15.64 10.23
C GLU A 35 13.57 -14.58 9.82
N TRP A 36 12.36 -14.68 10.35
CA TRP A 36 11.35 -13.65 10.24
C TRP A 36 11.44 -12.76 11.47
N ILE A 37 11.71 -11.48 11.27
CA ILE A 37 11.78 -10.50 12.36
C ILE A 37 10.70 -9.46 12.12
N ALA A 38 9.74 -9.38 13.03
CA ALA A 38 8.85 -8.23 13.13
C ALA A 38 9.62 -7.10 13.84
N LYS A 39 9.81 -5.98 13.16
CA LYS A 39 10.43 -4.79 13.74
C LYS A 39 9.50 -3.61 13.58
N GLN A 40 8.98 -3.12 14.70
CA GLN A 40 8.34 -1.82 14.72
C GLN A 40 9.41 -0.75 14.48
N LEU A 41 9.29 -0.02 13.37
CA LEU A 41 10.18 1.08 13.03
C LEU A 41 9.57 2.37 13.57
N ALA A 42 10.39 3.23 14.18
CA ALA A 42 9.94 4.45 14.83
C ALA A 42 9.06 5.28 13.88
N THR A 43 7.78 5.42 14.21
CA THR A 43 6.92 6.43 13.61
C THR A 43 7.39 7.76 14.18
N SER A 44 7.63 8.77 13.35
CA SER A 44 7.85 10.13 13.85
C SER A 44 6.53 10.66 14.39
N ASN A 45 6.18 10.21 15.60
CA ASN A 45 5.16 10.63 16.56
C ASN A 45 3.80 11.24 16.15
N ASP A 46 3.42 11.47 14.89
CA ASP A 46 2.14 12.16 14.60
C ASP A 46 1.40 11.79 13.29
N ASP A 47 1.87 10.85 12.46
CA ASP A 47 1.25 10.67 11.13
C ASP A 47 0.78 9.26 10.76
N ALA A 48 0.78 8.28 11.66
CA ALA A 48 0.11 7.02 11.39
C ALA A 48 -1.42 7.22 11.42
N GLY A 49 -1.98 7.71 10.30
CA GLY A 49 -3.41 7.60 10.02
C GLY A 49 -3.88 6.15 10.23
N PRO A 50 -5.19 5.94 10.48
CA PRO A 50 -5.75 4.71 11.03
C PRO A 50 -5.28 3.48 10.26
N GLY A 51 -4.96 2.38 10.96
CA GLY A 51 -4.44 1.13 10.37
C GLY A 51 -5.07 0.82 9.02
N PHE A 52 -4.25 0.89 7.96
CA PHE A 52 -4.73 0.78 6.59
C PHE A 52 -4.44 -0.63 6.09
N GLY A 53 -5.27 -1.56 6.55
CA GLY A 53 -5.35 -2.89 5.97
C GLY A 53 -5.62 -2.80 4.47
N GLN A 54 -5.15 -3.79 3.72
CA GLN A 54 -5.37 -3.88 2.27
C GLN A 54 -4.81 -2.68 1.46
N CYS A 55 -3.82 -1.96 2.01
CA CYS A 55 -2.96 -1.08 1.23
C CYS A 55 -2.02 -1.89 0.32
N SER A 56 -1.41 -1.22 -0.65
CA SER A 56 -0.27 -1.79 -1.37
C SER A 56 1.05 -1.26 -0.81
N VAL A 57 2.10 -2.08 -0.89
CA VAL A 57 3.47 -1.67 -0.57
C VAL A 57 4.39 -2.04 -1.72
N ASP A 58 5.03 -1.04 -2.31
CA ASP A 58 5.90 -1.18 -3.47
C ASP A 58 7.33 -0.73 -3.13
N SER A 59 8.30 -1.61 -3.35
CA SER A 59 9.72 -1.29 -3.15
C SER A 59 10.35 -0.70 -4.41
N MET A 60 11.05 0.41 -4.25
CA MET A 60 11.81 1.05 -5.31
C MET A 60 13.06 1.70 -4.71
N ASP A 61 14.23 1.22 -5.14
CA ASP A 61 15.53 1.56 -4.54
C ASP A 61 15.53 1.36 -3.01
N ASP A 62 16.02 2.36 -2.26
CA ASP A 62 16.06 2.38 -0.79
C ASP A 62 14.77 2.93 -0.17
N LYS A 63 13.65 2.83 -0.89
CA LYS A 63 12.36 3.38 -0.48
C LYS A 63 11.24 2.35 -0.61
N LEU A 64 10.27 2.50 0.28
CA LEU A 64 9.02 1.77 0.24
C LEU A 64 7.89 2.78 0.12
N TYR A 65 7.03 2.55 -0.86
CA TYR A 65 5.86 3.37 -1.12
C TYR A 65 4.63 2.61 -0.66
N VAL A 66 3.81 3.25 0.17
CA VAL A 66 2.55 2.70 0.66
C VAL A 66 1.42 3.53 0.10
N PHE A 67 0.46 2.90 -0.58
CA PHE A 67 -0.69 3.59 -1.17
C PHE A 67 -2.00 2.96 -0.72
N GLY A 68 -2.97 3.82 -0.38
CA GLY A 68 -4.35 3.47 -0.11
C GLY A 68 -4.55 2.61 1.15
N GLY A 69 -5.57 1.76 1.11
CA GLY A 69 -6.00 0.91 2.21
C GLY A 69 -7.19 1.51 2.98
N CYS A 70 -7.68 0.75 3.94
CA CYS A 70 -8.87 1.12 4.72
C CYS A 70 -8.73 0.78 6.21
N ASP A 71 -9.53 1.44 7.04
CA ASP A 71 -9.68 1.05 8.44
C ASP A 71 -10.28 -0.36 8.57
N ARG A 72 -10.25 -0.91 9.78
CA ARG A 72 -10.75 -2.27 10.09
C ARG A 72 -12.18 -2.53 9.60
N ASN A 73 -12.99 -1.49 9.52
CA ASN A 73 -14.39 -1.59 9.13
C ASN A 73 -14.64 -1.31 7.64
N GLY A 74 -13.60 -0.94 6.88
CA GLY A 74 -13.72 -0.51 5.48
C GLY A 74 -14.48 0.80 5.30
N THR A 75 -14.69 1.57 6.37
CA THR A 75 -15.50 2.80 6.37
C THR A 75 -14.68 4.05 6.05
N LYS A 76 -13.40 4.04 6.42
CA LYS A 76 -12.44 5.08 6.06
C LYS A 76 -11.42 4.48 5.14
N MET A 77 -11.27 5.09 3.97
CA MET A 77 -10.32 4.69 2.94
C MET A 77 -9.30 5.80 2.73
N SER A 78 -8.10 5.44 2.31
CA SER A 78 -7.04 6.40 2.00
C SER A 78 -6.80 6.48 0.50
N ASP A 79 -6.46 7.68 0.03
CA ASP A 79 -5.84 7.99 -1.26
C ASP A 79 -4.39 8.50 -1.08
N ALA A 80 -3.86 8.44 0.15
CA ALA A 80 -2.53 8.94 0.42
C ALA A 80 -1.47 7.95 -0.11
N ILE A 81 -0.44 8.50 -0.73
CA ILE A 81 0.82 7.80 -0.96
C ILE A 81 1.84 8.26 0.08
N ARG A 82 2.50 7.31 0.74
CA ARG A 82 3.52 7.54 1.77
C ARG A 82 4.83 6.90 1.35
N CYS A 83 5.95 7.52 1.70
CA CYS A 83 7.27 7.02 1.37
C CYS A 83 8.10 6.81 2.64
N TYR A 84 8.60 5.60 2.82
CA TYR A 84 9.52 5.23 3.89
C TYR A 84 10.92 5.02 3.32
N ASN A 85 11.93 5.67 3.90
CA ASN A 85 13.33 5.47 3.54
C ASN A 85 13.92 4.37 4.41
N THR A 86 14.38 3.28 3.79
CA THR A 86 14.90 2.10 4.48
C THR A 86 16.30 2.30 5.05
N VAL A 87 17.09 3.22 4.48
CA VAL A 87 18.44 3.56 4.94
C VAL A 87 18.40 4.41 6.21
N THR A 88 17.57 5.46 6.22
CA THR A 88 17.41 6.34 7.40
C THR A 88 16.40 5.80 8.40
N SER A 89 15.68 4.73 8.03
CA SER A 89 14.59 4.15 8.81
C SER A 89 13.52 5.18 9.22
N SER A 90 13.13 6.06 8.29
CA SER A 90 12.20 7.16 8.56
C SER A 90 11.19 7.38 7.45
N TRP A 91 9.99 7.83 7.83
CA TRP A 91 8.99 8.32 6.89
C TRP A 91 9.41 9.67 6.28
N THR A 92 8.93 9.92 5.07
CA THR A 92 9.02 11.24 4.44
C THR A 92 7.83 12.06 4.92
N ASN A 93 8.09 13.13 5.68
CA ASN A 93 7.02 13.94 6.28
C ASN A 93 6.19 14.68 5.20
N ASP A 94 6.86 15.33 4.25
CA ASP A 94 6.20 16.13 3.22
C ASP A 94 6.63 15.68 1.83
N MET A 95 5.80 14.86 1.18
CA MET A 95 5.97 14.57 -0.25
C MET A 95 5.17 15.57 -1.08
N PRO A 96 5.81 16.29 -2.03
CA PRO A 96 5.14 17.26 -2.90
C PRO A 96 4.34 16.55 -4.01
N VAL A 97 3.34 15.75 -3.62
CA VAL A 97 2.51 14.97 -4.53
C VAL A 97 1.68 15.90 -5.40
N SER A 98 1.74 15.68 -6.71
CA SER A 98 1.01 16.44 -7.72
C SER A 98 0.29 15.52 -8.72
N GLY A 99 -0.44 16.10 -9.67
CA GLY A 99 -1.15 15.35 -10.71
C GLY A 99 -2.57 14.89 -10.30
N ILE A 100 -3.08 13.87 -11.01
CA ILE A 100 -4.44 13.34 -10.80
C ILE A 100 -4.36 12.07 -9.97
N ALA A 101 -4.57 12.19 -8.66
CA ALA A 101 -4.54 11.05 -7.76
C ALA A 101 -5.75 10.12 -7.97
N PRO A 102 -5.58 8.80 -7.70
CA PRO A 102 -6.72 7.89 -7.61
C PRO A 102 -7.64 8.28 -6.45
N SER A 103 -8.93 7.97 -6.57
CA SER A 103 -9.87 8.07 -5.44
C SER A 103 -9.45 7.15 -4.28
N PRO A 104 -9.87 7.47 -3.03
CA PRO A 104 -9.63 6.61 -1.88
C PRO A 104 -10.09 5.19 -2.13
N ARG A 105 -9.20 4.22 -1.90
CA ARG A 105 -9.42 2.82 -2.27
C ARG A 105 -8.59 1.85 -1.45
N PHE A 106 -9.02 0.61 -1.44
CA PHE A 106 -8.31 -0.51 -0.82
C PHE A 106 -8.42 -1.77 -1.67
N GLY A 107 -7.56 -2.76 -1.42
CA GLY A 107 -7.55 -4.01 -2.16
C GLY A 107 -7.26 -3.84 -3.65
N HIS A 108 -6.63 -2.74 -4.05
CA HIS A 108 -6.05 -2.60 -5.38
C HIS A 108 -4.79 -3.45 -5.49
N SER A 109 -4.36 -3.70 -6.74
CA SER A 109 -3.05 -4.31 -6.99
C SER A 109 -2.09 -3.26 -7.51
N SER A 110 -0.82 -3.46 -7.17
CA SER A 110 0.26 -2.56 -7.54
C SER A 110 1.43 -3.31 -8.15
N VAL A 111 2.18 -2.61 -9.00
CA VAL A 111 3.45 -3.11 -9.53
C VAL A 111 4.40 -1.97 -9.85
N THR A 112 5.69 -2.20 -9.68
CA THR A 112 6.73 -1.25 -10.12
C THR A 112 7.15 -1.52 -11.56
N TYR A 113 7.25 -0.46 -12.37
CA TYR A 113 7.77 -0.52 -13.73
C TYR A 113 8.61 0.72 -14.06
N GLY A 114 9.92 0.53 -14.22
CA GLY A 114 10.86 1.64 -14.33
C GLY A 114 10.79 2.51 -13.07
N ASN A 115 10.55 3.81 -13.26
CA ASN A 115 10.39 4.77 -12.17
C ASN A 115 8.92 4.98 -11.75
N ASN A 116 8.03 4.09 -12.17
CA ASN A 116 6.60 4.23 -11.91
C ASN A 116 6.08 3.13 -10.99
N ILE A 117 5.14 3.51 -10.12
CA ILE A 117 4.25 2.57 -9.43
C ILE A 117 2.92 2.61 -10.16
N ILE A 118 2.49 1.46 -10.67
CA ILE A 118 1.24 1.31 -11.40
C ILE A 118 0.21 0.70 -10.45
N ILE A 119 -0.95 1.35 -10.33
CA ILE A 119 -2.08 0.88 -9.53
C ILE A 119 -3.21 0.49 -10.48
N PHE A 120 -3.85 -0.64 -10.22
CA PHE A 120 -5.03 -1.07 -10.96
C PHE A 120 -6.15 -1.53 -10.01
N GLY A 121 -7.36 -1.06 -10.31
CA GLY A 121 -8.59 -1.47 -9.65
C GLY A 121 -8.66 -1.09 -8.17
N GLY A 122 -9.19 -2.01 -7.37
CA GLY A 122 -9.51 -1.80 -5.96
C GLY A 122 -10.99 -1.50 -5.74
N GLN A 123 -11.36 -1.32 -4.48
CA GLN A 123 -12.70 -0.94 -4.06
C GLN A 123 -12.66 0.42 -3.39
N GLY A 124 -13.68 1.23 -3.66
CA GLY A 124 -13.87 2.52 -3.02
C GLY A 124 -15.29 3.01 -3.22
N LEU A 125 -15.45 4.33 -3.22
CA LEU A 125 -16.71 4.99 -3.52
C LEU A 125 -16.67 5.57 -4.93
N GLN A 126 -17.81 5.55 -5.61
CA GLN A 126 -17.96 6.12 -6.94
C GLN A 126 -17.58 7.62 -6.89
N PRO A 127 -16.63 8.10 -7.72
CA PRO A 127 -16.33 9.52 -7.79
C PRO A 127 -17.59 10.33 -8.09
N GLY A 128 -17.95 11.25 -7.19
CA GLY A 128 -19.17 12.05 -7.26
C GLY A 128 -20.40 11.44 -6.58
N ASP A 129 -20.32 10.22 -6.05
CA ASP A 129 -21.35 9.58 -5.24
C ASP A 129 -20.74 8.80 -4.06
N GLU A 130 -20.50 9.52 -2.96
CA GLU A 130 -19.87 9.00 -1.74
C GLU A 130 -20.71 7.93 -1.01
N ASN A 131 -21.94 7.67 -1.43
CA ASN A 131 -22.80 6.65 -0.83
C ASN A 131 -22.87 5.36 -1.67
N ASN A 132 -22.16 5.30 -2.79
CA ASN A 132 -22.23 4.19 -3.72
C ASN A 132 -20.87 3.46 -3.82
N PRO A 133 -20.69 2.34 -3.09
CA PRO A 133 -19.51 1.52 -3.20
C PRO A 133 -19.37 0.92 -4.60
N CYS A 134 -18.17 1.01 -5.17
CA CYS A 134 -17.87 0.42 -6.45
C CYS A 134 -16.49 -0.24 -6.46
N CYS A 135 -16.32 -1.20 -7.37
CA CYS A 135 -14.99 -1.65 -7.77
C CYS A 135 -14.50 -0.78 -8.91
N PHE A 136 -13.18 -0.60 -9.02
CA PHE A 136 -12.55 0.11 -10.11
C PHE A 136 -11.90 -0.85 -11.11
N ASN A 137 -11.73 -0.40 -12.35
CA ASN A 137 -10.85 -0.98 -13.37
C ASN A 137 -9.98 0.09 -14.05
N ASP A 138 -9.84 1.24 -13.40
CA ASP A 138 -8.91 2.28 -13.81
C ASP A 138 -7.46 1.86 -13.57
N ILE A 139 -6.55 2.52 -14.28
CA ILE A 139 -5.11 2.38 -14.13
C ILE A 139 -4.54 3.76 -13.85
N PHE A 140 -3.75 3.84 -12.78
CA PHE A 140 -2.98 5.03 -12.44
C PHE A 140 -1.49 4.70 -12.41
N SER A 141 -0.67 5.70 -12.68
CA SER A 141 0.79 5.62 -12.60
C SER A 141 1.30 6.74 -11.72
N PHE A 142 2.15 6.42 -10.75
CA PHE A 142 2.86 7.38 -9.92
C PHE A 142 4.34 7.40 -10.31
N ASP A 143 4.81 8.52 -10.86
CA ASP A 143 6.22 8.74 -11.19
C ASP A 143 6.99 9.10 -9.91
N THR A 144 7.86 8.21 -9.44
CA THR A 144 8.62 8.40 -8.19
C THR A 144 9.76 9.42 -8.31
N THR A 145 10.11 9.83 -9.53
CA THR A 145 11.12 10.89 -9.75
C THR A 145 10.49 12.27 -9.74
N LYS A 146 9.26 12.39 -10.27
CA LYS A 146 8.51 13.65 -10.29
C LYS A 146 7.59 13.82 -9.08
N ILE A 147 7.27 12.72 -8.39
CA ILE A 147 6.30 12.69 -7.29
C ILE A 147 4.93 13.16 -7.84
N GLU A 148 4.48 12.53 -8.92
CA GLU A 148 3.31 12.95 -9.69
C GLU A 148 2.45 11.76 -10.11
N TRP A 149 1.13 11.88 -9.94
CA TRP A 149 0.14 10.92 -10.41
C TRP A 149 -0.36 11.23 -11.81
N THR A 150 -0.51 10.20 -12.62
CA THR A 150 -1.13 10.25 -13.95
C THR A 150 -2.22 9.19 -14.07
N LEU A 151 -3.40 9.61 -14.53
CA LEU A 151 -4.46 8.70 -14.97
C LEU A 151 -4.07 8.09 -16.33
N VAL A 152 -3.91 6.76 -16.37
CA VAL A 152 -3.52 6.02 -17.58
C VAL A 152 -4.75 5.50 -18.32
N SER A 153 -5.73 4.97 -17.58
CA SER A 153 -7.01 4.51 -18.11
C SER A 153 -8.10 4.77 -17.07
N ASP A 154 -9.20 5.39 -17.47
CA ASP A 154 -10.35 5.62 -16.59
C ASP A 154 -11.20 4.35 -16.40
N SER A 155 -12.14 4.43 -15.45
CA SER A 155 -13.14 3.37 -15.20
C SER A 155 -14.36 3.47 -16.13
N ALA A 156 -14.31 4.30 -17.19
CA ALA A 156 -15.42 4.45 -18.12
C ALA A 156 -15.57 3.20 -19.02
N GLU A 157 -16.81 2.87 -19.39
CA GLU A 157 -17.11 1.77 -20.30
C GLU A 157 -16.48 2.02 -21.67
N ASP A 158 -15.60 1.10 -22.10
CA ASP A 158 -14.99 1.17 -23.42
C ASP A 158 -15.86 0.42 -24.43
N THR A 159 -16.36 1.15 -25.41
CA THR A 159 -17.15 0.61 -26.52
C THR A 159 -16.23 0.36 -27.71
N ASP A 160 -15.83 -0.91 -27.85
CA ASP A 160 -15.28 -1.52 -29.07
C ASP A 160 -13.79 -1.27 -29.40
N ARG A 161 -12.97 -2.30 -29.10
CA ARG A 161 -11.79 -2.86 -29.82
C ARG A 161 -10.73 -3.44 -28.90
N ASN A 162 -10.74 -3.11 -27.61
CA ASN A 162 -9.95 -3.78 -26.59
C ASN A 162 -10.72 -3.78 -25.27
N PRO A 163 -11.42 -4.87 -24.91
CA PRO A 163 -12.26 -4.87 -23.71
C PRO A 163 -11.38 -4.65 -22.48
N LYS A 164 -11.64 -3.55 -21.74
CA LYS A 164 -11.00 -3.32 -20.45
C LYS A 164 -11.32 -4.50 -19.51
N PRO A 165 -10.38 -4.90 -18.64
CA PRO A 165 -10.70 -5.83 -17.57
C PRO A 165 -11.91 -5.35 -16.77
N CYS A 166 -12.75 -6.26 -16.29
CA CYS A 166 -13.88 -5.86 -15.45
C CYS A 166 -13.38 -5.27 -14.12
N PRO A 167 -14.15 -4.35 -13.51
CA PRO A 167 -13.87 -3.84 -12.17
C PRO A 167 -13.67 -4.95 -11.14
N ARG A 168 -12.65 -4.81 -10.29
CA ARG A 168 -12.27 -5.83 -9.29
C ARG A 168 -11.42 -5.27 -8.15
N HIS A 169 -11.37 -6.02 -7.05
CA HIS A 169 -10.50 -5.79 -5.90
C HIS A 169 -9.95 -7.13 -5.37
N SER A 170 -8.96 -7.07 -4.49
CA SER A 170 -8.34 -8.18 -3.77
C SER A 170 -7.72 -9.26 -4.68
N HIS A 171 -6.86 -8.84 -5.61
CA HIS A 171 -6.23 -9.70 -6.62
C HIS A 171 -4.71 -9.68 -6.59
#